data_AF-A0A1T4S209-F1
#
_entry.id   AF-A0A1T4S209-F1
#
_cell.length_a   1.000
_cell.length_b   1.000
_cell.length_c   1.000
_cell.angle_alpha   90.00
_cell.angle_beta   90.00
_cell.angle_gamma   90.00
#
_symmetry.space_group_name_H-M   'P 1'
#
loop_
_entity.id
_entity.type
_entity.pdbx_description
1 polymer ?
#
loop_
_entity_poly.entity_id
_entity_poly.type
_entity_poly.pdbx_seq_one_letter_code
_entity_poly.pdbx_strand_id
1 'polypeptide(L)'
;MNKRIGNELELKPISEEALEQERLQLLDRLKEIDGLLEKIRMERKNPVRQNAEISELKGVDKYSPVEEKIKLFKNLFQGRQDVFARRFESAKTGKSGYQPVCENEWKAGVCEKPKAKCAFCSHRKFVPYGDSVIEKHLRVGLSNLAVFHDRLSPGFTHY
;
A
#
# COMPACT_ATOMS: atom_id res chain seq x y z
N MET A 1 -35.61 53.30 5.13
CA MET A 1 -35.90 51.90 5.51
C MET A 1 -35.03 51.00 4.65
N ASN A 2 -34.05 50.30 5.24
CA ASN A 2 -33.64 48.97 4.78
C ASN A 2 -32.77 48.31 5.85
N LYS A 3 -33.13 47.06 6.14
CA LYS A 3 -32.90 46.32 7.38
C LYS A 3 -31.44 45.87 7.52
N ARG A 4 -30.91 46.01 8.73
CA ARG A 4 -29.71 45.29 9.19
C ARG A 4 -29.99 43.80 9.06
N ILE A 5 -29.15 43.07 8.32
CA ILE A 5 -29.04 41.62 8.45
C ILE A 5 -27.63 41.38 8.97
N GLY A 6 -27.50 41.48 10.29
CA GLY A 6 -26.37 40.91 11.01
C GLY A 6 -26.63 39.42 11.11
N ASN A 7 -25.88 38.63 10.36
CA ASN A 7 -25.59 37.24 10.71
C ASN A 7 -24.09 37.18 10.94
N GLU A 8 -23.69 37.74 12.07
CA GLU A 8 -22.39 37.50 12.66
C GLU A 8 -22.49 36.06 13.21
N LEU A 9 -21.84 35.11 12.52
CA LEU A 9 -21.62 33.79 13.10
C LEU A 9 -20.79 34.01 14.37
N GLU A 10 -21.46 34.06 15.53
CA GLU A 10 -20.80 34.02 16.83
C GLU A 10 -20.02 32.72 16.94
N LEU A 11 -18.74 32.78 16.55
CA LEU A 11 -17.74 31.82 16.97
C LEU A 11 -17.69 31.88 18.49
N LYS A 12 -18.39 30.94 19.14
CA LYS A 12 -18.29 30.77 20.58
C LYS A 12 -16.81 30.66 20.93
N PRO A 13 -16.27 31.53 21.80
CA PRO A 13 -14.88 31.45 22.20
C PRO A 13 -14.68 30.08 22.86
N ILE A 14 -13.88 29.23 22.22
CA ILE A 14 -13.38 28.03 22.86
C ILE A 14 -12.56 28.53 24.04
N SER A 15 -12.94 28.16 25.27
CA SER A 15 -12.18 28.54 26.47
C SER A 15 -10.75 28.08 26.29
N GLU A 16 -9.79 28.97 26.54
CA GLU A 16 -8.36 28.72 26.39
C GLU A 16 -7.93 27.46 27.15
N GLU A 17 -8.57 27.19 28.29
CA GLU A 17 -8.37 25.96 29.07
C GLU A 17 -8.79 24.69 28.30
N ALA A 18 -9.92 24.71 27.58
CA ALA A 18 -10.37 23.55 26.81
C ALA A 18 -9.42 23.26 25.64
N LEU A 19 -8.91 24.30 25.00
CA LEU A 19 -7.91 24.17 23.94
C LEU A 19 -6.58 23.62 24.49
N GLU A 20 -6.16 24.07 25.68
CA GLU A 20 -4.95 23.57 26.33
C GLU A 20 -5.11 22.11 26.78
N GLN A 21 -6.28 21.71 27.29
CA GLN A 21 -6.59 20.31 27.58
C GLN A 21 -6.55 19.43 26.32
N GLU A 22 -7.15 19.87 25.21
CA GLU A 22 -7.09 19.14 23.93
C GLU A 22 -5.65 19.02 23.43
N ARG A 23 -4.85 20.10 23.51
CA ARG A 23 -3.43 20.08 23.16
C ARG A 23 -2.67 19.04 23.98
N LEU A 24 -2.90 18.96 25.29
CA LEU A 24 -2.25 17.98 26.16
C LEU A 24 -2.66 16.54 25.80
N GLN A 25 -3.94 16.31 25.52
CA GLN A 25 -4.44 15.01 25.07
C GLN A 25 -3.81 14.58 23.74
N LEU A 26 -3.67 15.50 22.77
CA LEU A 26 -3.03 15.22 21.49
C LEU A 26 -1.54 14.90 21.65
N LEU A 27 -0.82 15.61 22.53
CA LEU A 27 0.58 15.33 22.83
C LEU A 27 0.78 13.95 23.46
N ASP A 28 -0.15 13.52 24.32
CA ASP A 28 -0.09 12.20 24.93
C ASP A 28 -0.30 11.08 23.90
N ARG A 29 -1.30 11.25 23.02
CA ARG A 29 -1.54 10.31 21.90
C ARG A 29 -0.36 10.21 20.94
N LEU A 30 0.34 11.33 20.68
CA LEU A 30 1.55 11.30 19.85
C LEU A 30 2.65 10.45 20.47
N LYS A 31 2.88 10.58 21.78
CA LYS A 31 3.87 9.75 22.50
C LYS A 31 3.52 8.27 22.44
N GLU A 32 2.25 7.93 22.60
CA GLU A 32 1.79 6.55 22.50
C GLU A 32 2.05 5.97 21.10
N ILE A 33 1.68 6.72 20.05
CA ILE A 33 1.91 6.33 18.65
C ILE A 33 3.40 6.13 18.38
N ASP A 34 4.26 7.05 18.83
CA ASP A 34 5.71 6.94 18.64
C ASP A 34 6.28 5.69 19.34
N GLY A 35 5.81 5.38 20.54
CA GLY A 35 6.16 4.15 21.26
C GLY A 35 5.75 2.88 20.52
N LEU A 36 4.52 2.86 19.98
CA LEU A 36 4.02 1.74 19.18
C LEU A 36 4.81 1.57 17.87
N LEU A 37 5.17 2.67 17.20
CA LEU A 37 5.98 2.64 15.99
C LEU A 37 7.36 2.04 16.25
N GLU A 38 8.00 2.38 17.37
CA GLU A 38 9.31 1.83 17.71
C GLU A 38 9.23 0.34 18.03
N LYS A 39 8.18 -0.09 18.75
CA LYS A 39 7.91 -1.51 19.00
C LYS A 39 7.76 -2.29 17.69
N ILE A 40 6.97 -1.77 16.74
CA ILE A 40 6.78 -2.40 15.42
C ILE A 40 8.10 -2.46 14.64
N ARG A 41 8.93 -1.40 14.67
CA ARG A 41 10.24 -1.40 14.02
C ARG A 41 11.16 -2.48 14.59
N MET A 42 11.18 -2.64 15.90
CA MET A 42 11.99 -3.65 16.58
C MET A 42 11.50 -5.07 16.27
N GLU A 43 10.18 -5.30 16.25
CA GLU A 43 9.59 -6.57 15.84
C GLU A 43 9.94 -6.92 14.38
N ARG A 44 9.88 -5.95 13.47
CA ARG A 44 10.25 -6.12 12.04
C ARG A 44 11.74 -6.36 11.83
N LYS A 45 12.61 -5.74 12.65
CA LYS A 45 14.06 -5.92 12.60
C LYS A 45 14.53 -7.23 13.22
N ASN A 46 13.66 -8.02 13.85
CA ASN A 46 14.03 -9.29 14.47
C ASN A 46 14.56 -10.27 13.39
N PRO A 47 15.90 -10.42 13.27
CA PRO A 47 16.50 -11.13 12.15
C PRO A 47 16.39 -12.65 12.31
N VAL A 48 16.02 -13.12 13.50
CA VAL A 48 15.97 -14.56 13.84
C VAL A 48 14.93 -15.30 13.01
N ARG A 49 13.76 -14.68 12.76
CA ARG A 49 12.70 -15.29 11.95
C ARG A 49 13.01 -15.26 10.45
N GLN A 50 13.58 -14.15 9.96
CA GLN A 50 13.89 -14.00 8.54
C GLN A 50 15.12 -14.82 8.12
N ASN A 51 16.15 -14.92 8.96
CA ASN A 51 17.38 -15.65 8.63
C ASN A 51 17.21 -17.16 8.70
N ALA A 52 16.36 -17.68 9.59
CA ALA A 52 16.09 -19.11 9.68
C ALA A 52 15.39 -19.63 8.40
N GLU A 53 14.30 -18.98 7.97
CA GLU A 53 13.54 -19.42 6.80
C GLU A 53 14.29 -19.22 5.47
N ILE A 54 15.11 -18.18 5.35
CA ILE A 54 15.95 -17.99 4.15
C ILE A 54 17.10 -19.01 4.13
N SER A 55 17.64 -19.40 5.29
CA SER A 55 18.72 -20.38 5.38
C SER A 55 18.29 -21.78 4.93
N GLU A 56 17.04 -22.18 5.20
CA GLU A 56 16.45 -23.44 4.71
C GLU A 56 16.22 -23.45 3.19
N LEU A 57 16.15 -22.28 2.56
CA LEU A 57 15.96 -22.12 1.11
C LEU A 57 17.28 -21.86 0.36
N LYS A 58 18.42 -21.97 1.05
CA LYS A 58 19.74 -21.91 0.40
C LYS A 58 19.89 -23.12 -0.52
N GLY A 59 19.99 -22.87 -1.83
CA GLY A 59 20.16 -23.91 -2.85
C GLY A 59 19.00 -24.04 -3.82
N VAL A 60 17.93 -23.24 -3.66
CA VAL A 60 16.87 -23.16 -4.67
C VAL A 60 17.45 -22.59 -5.97
N ASP A 61 17.30 -23.34 -7.06
CA ASP A 61 17.78 -22.97 -8.39
C ASP A 61 16.64 -23.03 -9.43
N LYS A 62 17.00 -22.94 -10.71
CA LYS A 62 16.01 -22.95 -11.81
C LYS A 62 15.29 -24.29 -11.97
N TYR A 63 15.91 -25.39 -11.53
CA TYR A 63 15.39 -26.76 -11.61
C TYR A 63 14.60 -27.17 -10.35
N SER A 64 14.72 -26.41 -9.25
CA SER A 64 13.91 -26.63 -8.06
C SER A 64 12.40 -26.61 -8.34
N PRO A 65 11.60 -27.32 -7.51
CA PRO A 65 10.14 -27.28 -7.55
C PRO A 65 9.59 -25.84 -7.51
N VAL A 66 8.40 -25.64 -8.09
CA VAL A 66 7.80 -24.30 -8.18
C VAL A 66 7.41 -23.76 -6.80
N GLU A 67 7.05 -24.65 -5.89
CA GLU A 67 6.68 -24.35 -4.51
C GLU A 67 7.85 -23.76 -3.73
N GLU A 68 9.05 -24.32 -3.89
CA GLU A 68 10.28 -23.80 -3.26
C GLU A 68 10.65 -22.43 -3.82
N LYS A 69 10.49 -22.23 -5.13
CA LYS A 69 10.72 -20.93 -5.78
C LYS A 69 9.71 -19.88 -5.33
N ILE A 70 8.45 -20.25 -5.14
CA ILE A 70 7.42 -19.36 -4.59
C ILE A 70 7.75 -19.00 -3.14
N LYS A 71 8.12 -19.98 -2.31
CA LYS A 71 8.50 -19.77 -0.91
C LYS A 71 9.71 -18.82 -0.83
N LEU A 72 10.72 -19.04 -1.67
CA LEU A 72 11.88 -18.15 -1.79
C LEU A 72 11.45 -16.74 -2.22
N PHE A 73 10.59 -16.61 -3.23
CA PHE A 73 10.11 -15.30 -3.70
C PHE A 73 9.40 -14.54 -2.58
N LYS A 74 8.48 -15.17 -1.86
CA LYS A 74 7.78 -14.54 -0.72
C LYS A 74 8.74 -14.08 0.37
N ASN A 75 9.78 -14.87 0.63
CA ASN A 75 10.77 -14.56 1.65
C ASN A 75 11.69 -13.41 1.25
N LEU A 76 12.04 -13.29 -0.03
CA LEU A 76 12.88 -12.20 -0.54
C LEU A 76 12.09 -10.90 -0.77
N PHE A 77 10.83 -11.00 -1.21
CA PHE A 77 10.00 -9.87 -1.62
C PHE A 77 8.84 -9.66 -0.64
N GLN A 78 9.18 -9.19 0.56
CA GLN A 78 8.23 -8.89 1.62
C GLN A 78 7.70 -7.46 1.46
N GLY A 79 6.59 -7.33 0.72
CA GLY A 79 5.89 -6.08 0.48
C GLY A 79 4.40 -6.14 0.81
N ARG A 80 3.62 -5.30 0.14
CA ARG A 80 2.16 -5.32 0.26
C ARG A 80 1.59 -6.60 -0.32
N GLN A 81 1.04 -7.47 0.54
CA GLN A 81 0.44 -8.74 0.14
C GLN A 81 -1.02 -8.60 -0.36
N ASP A 82 -1.63 -7.45 -0.09
CA ASP A 82 -3.03 -7.15 -0.40
C ASP A 82 -3.25 -6.59 -1.81
N VAL A 83 -2.17 -6.41 -2.59
CA VAL A 83 -2.25 -5.86 -3.95
C VAL A 83 -1.12 -6.38 -4.83
N PHE A 84 -1.46 -6.65 -6.10
CA PHE A 84 -0.50 -6.76 -7.18
C PHE A 84 -0.93 -5.89 -8.36
N ALA A 85 -0.02 -5.64 -9.29
CA ALA A 85 -0.29 -4.88 -10.50
C ALA A 85 -0.13 -5.72 -11.76
N ARG A 86 -0.93 -5.38 -12.77
CA ARG A 86 -0.76 -5.84 -14.15
C ARG A 86 0.04 -4.82 -14.95
N ARG A 87 0.92 -5.29 -15.83
CA ARG A 87 1.53 -4.42 -16.84
C ARG A 87 0.46 -4.01 -17.85
N PHE A 88 0.53 -2.79 -18.33
CA PHE A 88 -0.24 -2.34 -19.49
C PHE A 88 0.68 -1.63 -20.48
N GLU A 89 0.28 -1.67 -21.73
CA GLU A 89 0.92 -0.95 -22.83
C GLU A 89 -0.17 -0.50 -23.79
N SER A 90 -0.18 0.79 -24.10
CA SER A 90 -1.16 1.39 -25.01
C SER A 90 -0.57 1.49 -26.39
N ALA A 91 -1.04 0.67 -27.33
CA ALA A 91 -0.63 0.73 -28.73
C ALA A 91 -0.88 2.12 -29.36
N LYS A 92 -1.91 2.84 -28.89
CA LYS A 92 -2.27 4.17 -29.40
C LYS A 92 -1.31 5.28 -28.94
N THR A 93 -0.81 5.19 -27.71
CA THR A 93 -0.03 6.29 -27.10
C THR A 93 1.43 5.92 -26.81
N GLY A 94 1.83 4.66 -27.03
CA GLY A 94 3.14 4.11 -26.64
C GLY A 94 3.38 4.01 -25.13
N LYS A 95 2.50 4.60 -24.30
CA LYS A 95 2.62 4.57 -22.83
C LYS A 95 2.50 3.15 -22.31
N SER A 96 3.43 2.76 -21.45
CA SER A 96 3.40 1.53 -20.68
C SER A 96 3.56 1.80 -19.19
N GLY A 97 3.21 0.84 -18.36
CA GLY A 97 3.35 0.94 -16.91
C GLY A 97 2.67 -0.21 -16.18
N TYR A 98 2.52 -0.03 -14.87
CA TYR A 98 1.86 -0.99 -13.99
C TYR A 98 0.62 -0.37 -13.35
N GLN A 99 -0.47 -1.13 -13.33
CA GLN A 99 -1.72 -0.71 -12.70
C GLN A 99 -2.15 -1.75 -11.65
N PRO A 100 -2.49 -1.34 -10.41
CA PRO A 100 -3.08 -2.23 -9.43
C PRO A 100 -4.30 -2.96 -9.99
N VAL A 101 -4.40 -4.25 -9.68
CA VAL A 101 -5.58 -5.05 -9.98
C VAL A 101 -6.65 -4.74 -8.94
N CYS A 102 -7.87 -4.45 -9.43
CA CYS A 102 -9.01 -4.05 -8.63
C CYS A 102 -10.22 -4.91 -9.01
N GLU A 103 -10.90 -5.52 -8.04
CA GLU A 103 -12.12 -6.31 -8.28
C GLU A 103 -13.25 -5.44 -8.84
N ASN A 104 -13.28 -4.17 -8.46
CA ASN A 104 -14.28 -3.21 -8.91
C ASN A 104 -13.90 -2.55 -10.24
N GLU A 105 -12.83 -2.97 -10.92
CA GLU A 105 -12.44 -2.35 -12.19
C GLU A 105 -13.57 -2.46 -13.21
N TRP A 106 -13.97 -1.32 -13.82
CA TRP A 106 -15.05 -1.21 -14.81
C TRP A 106 -16.46 -1.62 -14.34
N LYS A 107 -16.66 -1.89 -13.04
CA LYS A 107 -18.00 -2.15 -12.50
C LYS A 107 -18.86 -0.87 -12.53
N ALA A 108 -19.91 -0.87 -13.35
CA ALA A 108 -20.81 0.27 -13.49
C ALA A 108 -21.43 0.69 -12.14
N GLY A 109 -21.48 2.00 -11.88
CA GLY A 109 -22.00 2.56 -10.63
C GLY A 109 -21.09 2.39 -9.40
N VAL A 110 -19.93 1.74 -9.53
CA VAL A 110 -18.95 1.55 -8.43
C VAL A 110 -17.58 2.08 -8.83
N CYS A 111 -17.09 1.69 -10.00
CA CYS A 111 -15.81 2.15 -10.51
C CYS A 111 -15.92 3.59 -11.00
N GLU A 112 -14.93 4.40 -10.65
CA GLU A 112 -14.84 5.78 -11.13
C GLU A 112 -14.14 5.89 -12.51
N LYS A 113 -13.75 4.77 -13.13
CA LYS A 113 -13.16 4.80 -14.49
C LYS A 113 -14.21 5.25 -15.52
N PRO A 114 -13.82 6.07 -16.52
CA PRO A 114 -12.46 6.52 -16.84
C PRO A 114 -11.99 7.78 -16.08
N LYS A 115 -12.82 8.37 -15.21
CA LYS A 115 -12.54 9.65 -14.53
C LYS A 115 -11.34 9.55 -13.56
N ALA A 116 -11.19 8.42 -12.87
CA ALA A 116 -10.08 8.17 -11.95
C ALA A 116 -9.41 6.81 -12.19
N LYS A 117 -8.10 6.72 -11.91
CA LYS A 117 -7.36 5.45 -11.91
C LYS A 117 -7.68 4.65 -10.65
N CYS A 118 -7.65 3.32 -10.72
CA CYS A 118 -7.90 2.46 -9.55
C CYS A 118 -6.92 2.69 -8.39
N ALA A 119 -5.72 3.22 -8.64
CA ALA A 119 -4.79 3.60 -7.58
C ALA A 119 -5.33 4.73 -6.67
N PHE A 120 -6.20 5.60 -7.19
CA PHE A 120 -6.73 6.78 -6.49
C PHE A 120 -8.24 6.72 -6.25
N CYS A 121 -8.94 5.72 -6.79
CA CYS A 121 -10.39 5.55 -6.64
C CYS A 121 -10.77 5.26 -5.18
N SER A 122 -11.82 5.91 -4.67
CA SER A 122 -12.33 5.70 -3.30
C SER A 122 -12.98 4.32 -3.13
N HIS A 123 -13.62 3.81 -4.19
CA HIS A 123 -14.26 2.49 -4.24
C HIS A 123 -13.32 1.36 -4.69
N ARG A 124 -12.00 1.57 -4.62
CA ARG A 124 -11.03 0.53 -5.01
C ARG A 124 -11.10 -0.66 -4.06
N LYS A 125 -11.07 -1.87 -4.63
CA LYS A 125 -10.96 -3.14 -3.90
C LYS A 125 -9.80 -3.93 -4.50
N PHE A 126 -8.62 -3.80 -3.92
CA PHE A 126 -7.42 -4.47 -4.43
C PHE A 126 -7.47 -5.97 -4.15
N VAL A 127 -6.83 -6.72 -5.05
CA VAL A 127 -6.77 -8.18 -4.98
C VAL A 127 -5.45 -8.60 -4.34
N PRO A 128 -5.46 -9.36 -3.24
CA PRO A 128 -4.23 -9.92 -2.67
C PRO A 128 -3.57 -10.88 -3.67
N TYR A 129 -2.24 -10.95 -3.64
CA TYR A 129 -1.54 -11.94 -4.47
C TYR A 129 -1.39 -13.27 -3.73
N GLY A 130 -1.65 -14.35 -4.45
CA GLY A 130 -1.42 -15.72 -3.99
C GLY A 130 -0.32 -16.42 -4.78
N ASP A 131 -0.08 -17.70 -4.47
CA ASP A 131 0.96 -18.51 -5.11
C ASP A 131 0.80 -18.58 -6.63
N SER A 132 -0.44 -18.63 -7.12
CA SER A 132 -0.72 -18.65 -8.56
C SER A 132 -0.30 -17.36 -9.29
N VAL A 133 -0.31 -16.21 -8.62
CA VAL A 133 0.15 -14.92 -9.17
C VAL A 133 1.68 -14.91 -9.23
N ILE A 134 2.33 -15.40 -8.18
CA ILE A 134 3.79 -15.52 -8.09
C ILE A 134 4.31 -16.53 -9.11
N GLU A 135 3.67 -17.69 -9.22
CA GLU A 135 4.01 -18.70 -10.21
C GLU A 135 3.94 -18.14 -11.63
N LYS A 136 2.86 -17.44 -11.98
CA LYS A 136 2.73 -16.78 -13.30
C LYS A 136 3.85 -15.77 -13.53
N HIS A 137 4.21 -15.00 -12.51
CA HIS A 137 5.34 -14.07 -12.57
C HIS A 137 6.67 -14.80 -12.83
N LEU A 138 6.91 -15.92 -12.15
CA LEU A 138 8.13 -16.72 -12.31
C LEU A 138 8.21 -17.43 -13.68
N ARG A 139 7.09 -17.86 -14.26
CA ARG A 139 7.05 -18.57 -15.56
C ARG A 139 7.21 -17.66 -16.77
N VAL A 140 6.56 -16.50 -16.77
CA VAL A 140 6.41 -15.65 -17.98
C VAL A 140 7.56 -14.63 -18.10
N GLY A 141 8.45 -14.57 -17.11
CA GLY A 141 9.34 -13.44 -16.93
C GLY A 141 8.55 -12.19 -16.53
N LEU A 142 9.24 -11.17 -16.06
CA LEU A 142 8.74 -9.92 -15.45
C LEU A 142 7.71 -9.09 -16.28
N SER A 143 7.23 -9.57 -17.42
CA SER A 143 6.53 -8.77 -18.42
C SER A 143 5.06 -8.47 -18.12
N ASN A 144 4.37 -9.18 -17.21
CA ASN A 144 2.92 -8.99 -17.05
C ASN A 144 2.42 -8.67 -15.64
N LEU A 145 3.21 -8.91 -14.59
CA LEU A 145 2.77 -8.76 -13.20
C LEU A 145 3.87 -8.15 -12.34
N ALA A 146 3.56 -7.08 -11.60
CA ALA A 146 4.41 -6.50 -10.56
C ALA A 146 3.79 -6.76 -9.19
N VAL A 147 4.59 -7.31 -8.27
CA VAL A 147 4.25 -7.42 -6.87
C VAL A 147 4.86 -6.22 -6.15
N PHE A 148 4.05 -5.41 -5.47
CA PHE A 148 4.52 -4.17 -4.84
C PHE A 148 5.36 -4.49 -3.58
N HIS A 149 6.62 -4.07 -3.58
CA HIS A 149 7.55 -4.26 -2.47
C HIS A 149 7.68 -3.00 -1.61
N ASP A 150 7.73 -3.16 -0.29
CA ASP A 150 7.97 -2.06 0.66
C ASP A 150 9.47 -1.91 0.93
N ARG A 151 10.25 -1.69 -0.15
CA ARG A 151 11.62 -1.22 -0.04
C ARG A 151 11.62 0.26 -0.36
N LEU A 152 11.77 1.06 0.69
CA LEU A 152 12.26 2.43 0.60
C LEU A 152 13.67 2.40 -0.01
N SER A 153 13.76 2.27 -1.33
CA SER A 153 14.93 2.66 -2.11
C SER A 153 14.68 4.08 -2.61
N PRO A 154 15.57 5.05 -2.31
CA PRO A 154 15.46 6.41 -2.84
C PRO A 154 15.73 6.32 -4.34
N GLY A 155 14.68 6.31 -5.16
CA GLY A 155 14.83 6.22 -6.61
C GLY A 155 13.63 5.67 -7.37
N PHE A 156 12.65 5.06 -6.70
CA PHE A 156 11.38 4.74 -7.36
C PHE A 156 10.45 5.94 -7.28
N THR A 157 10.36 6.65 -8.40
CA THR A 157 9.42 7.74 -8.64
C THR A 157 8.04 7.37 -8.10
N HIS A 158 7.58 8.17 -7.14
CA HIS A 158 6.20 8.13 -6.69
C HIS A 158 5.25 8.43 -7.85
N TYR A 159 4.07 7.82 -7.76
CA TYR A 159 2.92 8.07 -8.61
C TYR A 159 2.51 9.54 -8.65
#